data_AF-A0A8S1J7H3-F1
#
_entry.id   AF-A0A8S1J7H3-F1
#
_cell.length_a   1.000
_cell.length_b   1.000
_cell.length_c   1.000
_cell.angle_alpha   90.00
_cell.angle_beta   90.00
_cell.angle_gamma   90.00
#
_symmetry.space_group_name_H-M   'P 1'
#
loop_
_entity.id
_entity.type
_entity.pdbx_description
1 polymer ?
#
loop_
_entity_poly.entity_id
_entity_poly.type
_entity_poly.pdbx_seq_one_letter_code
_entity_poly.pdbx_strand_id
1 'polypeptide(L)'
;MAFVFLNRYLDLSEAMEQGDGGGMIENADFVDTDIPYDFGLPEREYVTEERREEVRDWVLAVSMDQKVEQSLSARVCSQCGSDTYEANLTCHNCKAKSEMCAVTGYPIPTHERTQSHGDVSVAARKHDWDTWVLRFDACPVTHAPQSMAYKT
;
A
#
# COMPACT_ATOMS: atom_id res chain seq x y z
N MET A 1 -6.66 -5.60 4.96
CA MET A 1 -5.45 -4.74 5.01
C MET A 1 -5.37 -3.83 6.23
N ALA A 2 -6.33 -2.93 6.50
CA ALA A 2 -6.22 -1.99 7.64
C ALA A 2 -5.95 -2.70 8.98
N PHE A 3 -6.63 -3.82 9.23
CA PHE A 3 -6.39 -4.68 10.37
C PHE A 3 -4.93 -5.15 10.48
N VAL A 4 -4.37 -5.72 9.41
CA VAL A 4 -2.98 -6.20 9.38
C VAL A 4 -1.98 -5.08 9.70
N PHE A 5 -2.14 -3.90 9.10
CA PHE A 5 -1.22 -2.78 9.36
C PHE A 5 -1.35 -2.18 10.76
N LEU A 6 -2.58 -2.06 11.28
CA LEU A 6 -2.80 -1.53 12.62
C LEU A 6 -2.38 -2.53 13.69
N ASN A 7 -2.53 -3.84 13.44
CA ASN A 7 -2.02 -4.87 14.33
C ASN A 7 -0.48 -4.81 14.39
N ARG A 8 0.17 -4.78 13.22
CA ARG A 8 1.64 -4.58 13.15
C ARG A 8 2.09 -3.29 13.82
N TYR A 9 1.32 -2.21 13.71
CA TYR A 9 1.62 -0.96 14.40
C TYR A 9 1.64 -1.13 15.92
N LEU A 10 0.71 -1.90 16.49
CA LEU A 10 0.70 -2.19 17.94
C LEU A 10 1.92 -3.02 18.35
N ASP A 11 2.31 -4.02 17.55
CA ASP A 11 3.53 -4.81 17.81
C ASP A 11 4.78 -3.90 17.85
N LEU A 12 4.87 -2.94 16.91
CA LEU A 12 5.96 -1.97 16.85
C LEU A 12 5.94 -1.03 18.07
N SER A 13 4.76 -0.57 18.47
CA SER A 13 4.56 0.30 19.65
C SER A 13 5.01 -0.39 20.92
N GLU A 14 4.60 -1.65 21.11
CA GLU A 14 5.00 -2.47 22.26
C GLU A 14 6.51 -2.74 22.28
N ALA A 15 7.10 -3.08 21.13
CA ALA A 15 8.55 -3.32 21.03
C ALA A 15 9.38 -2.06 21.38
N MET A 16 8.91 -0.87 21.00
CA MET A 16 9.55 0.40 21.37
C MET A 16 9.49 0.64 22.89
N GLU A 17 8.35 0.38 23.54
CA GLU A 17 8.17 0.57 24.98
C GLU A 17 9.04 -0.37 25.82
N GLN A 18 9.25 -1.61 25.36
CA GLN A 18 10.09 -2.60 26.03
C GLN A 18 11.60 -2.30 25.89
N GLY A 19 11.98 -1.37 25.01
CA GLY A 19 13.39 -1.10 24.70
C GLY A 19 14.09 -2.29 24.03
N ASP A 20 13.31 -3.23 23.49
CA ASP A 20 13.81 -4.40 22.78
C ASP A 20 14.19 -3.97 21.37
N GLY A 21 15.34 -3.28 21.25
CA GLY A 21 15.90 -2.75 20.00
C GLY A 21 16.38 -3.82 19.02
N GLY A 22 15.63 -4.92 18.90
CA GLY A 22 15.96 -6.10 18.12
C GLY A 22 15.09 -7.34 18.42
N GLY A 23 14.05 -7.23 19.26
CA GLY A 23 13.05 -8.28 19.40
C GLY A 23 12.44 -8.60 18.04
N MET A 24 12.51 -9.87 17.60
CA MET A 24 11.99 -10.30 16.31
C MET A 24 10.47 -10.13 16.30
N ILE A 25 9.98 -8.99 15.84
CA ILE A 25 8.56 -8.78 15.54
C ILE A 25 8.15 -9.80 14.49
N GLU A 26 7.09 -10.55 14.76
CA GLU A 26 6.63 -11.60 13.88
C GLU A 26 6.27 -11.04 12.49
N ASN A 27 6.85 -11.62 11.43
CA ASN A 27 6.68 -11.14 10.06
C ASN A 27 5.85 -12.02 9.14
N ALA A 28 5.09 -12.97 9.69
CA ALA A 28 4.30 -13.93 8.91
C ALA A 28 3.31 -13.24 7.96
N ASP A 29 2.60 -12.21 8.42
CA ASP A 29 1.55 -11.52 7.64
C ASP A 29 2.09 -10.71 6.44
N PHE A 30 3.40 -10.48 6.39
CA PHE A 30 4.07 -9.65 5.39
C PHE A 30 5.05 -10.47 4.52
N VAL A 31 5.02 -11.80 4.64
CA VAL A 31 5.73 -12.68 3.72
C VAL A 31 5.34 -12.35 2.29
N ASP A 32 6.29 -12.45 1.36
CA ASP A 32 6.07 -12.23 -0.06
C ASP A 32 5.61 -10.80 -0.46
N THR A 33 5.76 -9.85 0.47
CA THR A 33 5.57 -8.41 0.23
C THR A 33 6.91 -7.69 0.03
N ASP A 34 6.86 -6.48 -0.52
CA ASP A 34 7.99 -5.55 -0.58
C ASP A 34 8.05 -4.60 0.64
N ILE A 35 7.28 -4.89 1.69
CA ILE A 35 7.27 -4.14 2.93
C ILE A 35 8.52 -4.53 3.75
N PRO A 36 9.38 -3.57 4.13
CA PRO A 36 10.58 -3.86 4.90
C PRO A 36 10.26 -4.52 6.25
N TYR A 37 11.08 -5.49 6.64
CA TYR A 37 11.00 -6.15 7.95
C TYR A 37 12.28 -6.00 8.79
N ASP A 38 13.43 -5.82 8.11
CA ASP A 38 14.72 -5.58 8.75
C ASP A 38 14.98 -4.07 8.78
N PHE A 39 14.56 -3.43 9.86
CA PHE A 39 14.78 -2.01 10.10
C PHE A 39 14.93 -1.74 11.59
N GLY A 40 15.68 -0.68 11.93
CA GLY A 40 15.79 -0.22 13.31
C GLY A 40 14.47 0.39 13.79
N LEU A 41 14.03 -0.01 14.98
CA LEU A 41 12.86 0.61 15.61
C LEU A 41 13.12 2.09 15.92
N PRO A 42 12.12 2.97 15.76
CA PRO A 42 12.24 4.36 16.19
C PRO A 42 12.49 4.48 17.69
N GLU A 43 13.22 5.53 18.11
CA GLU A 43 13.51 5.78 19.53
C GLU A 43 12.29 6.28 20.32
N ARG A 44 11.26 6.77 19.63
CA ARG A 44 10.07 7.36 20.24
C ARG A 44 8.84 7.18 19.38
N GLU A 45 7.69 7.19 20.04
CA GLU A 45 6.39 7.27 19.41
C GLU A 45 6.18 8.59 18.66
N TYR A 46 5.54 8.50 17.49
CA TYR A 46 5.17 9.67 16.68
C TYR A 46 3.74 10.14 16.92
N VAL A 47 2.89 9.30 17.49
CA VAL A 47 1.48 9.58 17.79
C VAL A 47 1.25 9.65 19.30
N THR A 48 0.22 10.40 19.71
CA THR A 48 -0.15 10.54 21.12
C THR A 48 -0.68 9.22 21.68
N GLU A 49 -0.59 9.06 23.00
CA GLU A 49 -1.11 7.88 23.71
C GLU A 49 -2.59 7.65 23.42
N GLU A 50 -3.42 8.71 23.47
CA GLU A 50 -4.84 8.67 23.12
C GLU A 50 -5.09 8.04 21.74
N ARG A 51 -4.27 8.38 20.72
CA ARG A 51 -4.41 7.79 19.38
C ARG A 51 -3.98 6.33 19.34
N ARG A 52 -3.01 5.93 20.16
CA ARG A 52 -2.61 4.51 20.26
C ARG A 52 -3.70 3.68 20.93
N GLU A 53 -4.34 4.24 21.96
CA GLU A 53 -5.49 3.61 22.61
C GLU A 53 -6.66 3.44 21.64
N GLU A 54 -6.99 4.45 20.84
CA GLU A 54 -8.01 4.33 19.78
C GLU A 54 -7.69 3.18 18.80
N VAL A 55 -6.43 3.04 18.39
CA VAL A 55 -6.01 1.94 17.50
C VAL A 55 -6.13 0.60 18.21
N ARG A 56 -5.71 0.50 19.48
CA ARG A 56 -5.82 -0.72 20.29
C ARG A 56 -7.28 -1.16 20.42
N ASP A 57 -8.17 -0.25 20.77
CA ASP A 57 -9.60 -0.51 20.91
C ASP A 57 -10.22 -0.96 19.58
N TRP A 58 -9.85 -0.31 18.48
CA TRP A 58 -10.32 -0.69 17.15
C TRP A 58 -9.83 -2.08 16.74
N VAL A 59 -8.54 -2.39 16.92
CA VAL A 59 -7.98 -3.71 16.60
C VAL A 59 -8.64 -4.79 17.45
N LEU A 60 -8.84 -4.55 18.75
CA LEU A 60 -9.56 -5.49 19.63
C LEU A 60 -10.99 -5.72 19.17
N ALA A 61 -11.75 -4.65 18.88
CA ALA A 61 -13.12 -4.75 18.41
C ALA A 61 -13.23 -5.54 17.09
N VAL A 62 -12.32 -5.29 16.15
CA VAL A 62 -12.28 -5.99 14.86
C VAL A 62 -11.85 -7.45 15.03
N SER A 63 -10.90 -7.74 15.93
CA SER A 63 -10.44 -9.11 16.22
C SER A 63 -11.55 -9.97 16.82
N MET A 64 -12.48 -9.37 17.56
CA MET A 64 -13.65 -10.06 18.10
C MET A 64 -14.69 -10.40 17.03
N ASP A 65 -14.72 -9.68 15.90
CA ASP A 65 -15.55 -10.02 14.76
C ASP A 65 -14.86 -11.13 13.95
N GLN A 66 -15.31 -12.37 14.12
CA GLN A 66 -14.75 -13.60 13.52
C GLN A 66 -14.70 -13.62 11.98
N LYS A 67 -15.11 -12.53 11.32
CA LYS A 67 -15.09 -12.35 9.87
C LYS A 67 -13.84 -11.63 9.37
N VAL A 68 -12.98 -11.11 10.25
CA VAL A 68 -11.76 -10.42 9.80
C VAL A 68 -10.72 -11.44 9.31
N GLU A 69 -10.23 -11.23 8.10
CA GLU A 69 -9.11 -11.99 7.56
C GLU A 69 -7.79 -11.25 7.87
N GLN A 70 -6.89 -11.91 8.59
CA GLN A 70 -5.54 -11.40 8.85
C GLN A 70 -4.62 -11.74 7.66
N SER A 71 -4.94 -11.18 6.51
CA SER A 71 -4.15 -11.34 5.29
C SER A 71 -4.13 -10.04 4.48
N LEU A 72 -3.06 -9.86 3.71
CA LEU A 72 -2.96 -8.80 2.71
C LEU A 72 -3.51 -9.32 1.39
N SER A 73 -4.25 -8.47 0.65
CA SER A 73 -4.80 -8.87 -0.63
C SER A 73 -3.69 -9.15 -1.64
N ALA A 74 -3.86 -10.20 -2.43
CA ALA A 74 -2.90 -10.61 -3.45
C ALA A 74 -3.43 -10.33 -4.86
N ARG A 75 -2.50 -10.26 -5.81
CA ARG A 75 -2.75 -10.26 -7.25
C ARG A 75 -1.84 -11.28 -7.93
N VAL A 76 -2.22 -11.70 -9.13
CA VAL A 76 -1.39 -12.59 -9.95
C VAL A 76 -0.31 -11.78 -10.68
N CYS A 77 0.95 -12.20 -10.57
CA CYS A 77 2.05 -11.62 -11.31
C CYS A 77 1.90 -11.86 -12.82
N SER A 78 1.91 -10.79 -13.62
CA SER A 78 1.76 -10.88 -15.09
C SER A 78 2.92 -11.58 -15.81
N GLN A 79 4.05 -11.79 -15.15
CA GLN A 79 5.25 -12.41 -15.75
C GLN A 79 5.38 -13.90 -15.41
N CYS A 80 5.21 -14.27 -14.13
CA CYS A 80 5.43 -15.65 -13.67
C CYS A 80 4.17 -16.38 -13.17
N GLY A 81 3.04 -15.67 -13.04
CA GLY A 81 1.78 -16.27 -12.60
C GLY A 81 1.69 -16.59 -11.10
N SER A 82 2.71 -16.28 -10.29
CA SER A 82 2.59 -16.42 -8.83
C SER A 82 1.68 -15.35 -8.25
N ASP A 83 0.99 -15.66 -7.15
CA ASP A 83 0.38 -14.64 -6.32
C ASP A 83 1.47 -13.72 -5.77
N THR A 84 1.13 -12.46 -5.51
CA THR A 84 2.01 -11.45 -4.93
C THR A 84 1.14 -10.39 -4.27
N TYR A 85 1.60 -9.79 -3.17
CA TYR A 85 0.86 -8.70 -2.52
C TYR A 85 0.47 -7.62 -3.52
N GLU A 86 -0.79 -7.17 -3.48
CA GLU A 86 -1.41 -6.35 -4.53
C GLU A 86 -0.71 -5.02 -4.80
N ALA A 87 0.00 -4.46 -3.82
CA ALA A 87 0.75 -3.22 -3.99
C ALA A 87 2.23 -3.43 -4.37
N ASN A 88 2.76 -4.66 -4.36
CA ASN A 88 4.18 -4.92 -4.67
C ASN A 88 4.59 -4.33 -6.02
N LEU A 89 5.58 -3.45 -6.06
CA LEU A 89 6.13 -2.98 -7.35
C LEU A 89 7.16 -3.96 -7.93
N THR A 90 7.71 -4.84 -7.10
CA THR A 90 8.60 -5.91 -7.52
C THR A 90 8.03 -7.26 -7.07
N CYS A 91 7.84 -8.19 -8.00
CA CYS A 91 7.38 -9.54 -7.66
C CYS A 91 8.41 -10.24 -6.76
N HIS A 92 7.97 -10.78 -5.62
CA HIS A 92 8.86 -11.48 -4.69
C HIS A 92 9.48 -12.74 -5.32
N ASN A 93 8.77 -13.42 -6.22
CA ASN A 93 9.19 -14.67 -6.86
C ASN A 93 10.15 -14.42 -8.04
N CYS A 94 9.66 -13.79 -9.12
CA CYS A 94 10.45 -13.63 -10.36
C CYS A 94 11.22 -12.30 -10.47
N LYS A 95 11.10 -11.41 -9.47
CA LYS A 95 11.73 -10.07 -9.44
C LYS A 95 11.33 -9.13 -10.59
N ALA A 96 10.28 -9.46 -11.34
CA ALA A 96 9.71 -8.55 -12.34
C ALA A 96 9.25 -7.24 -11.69
N LYS A 97 9.61 -6.12 -12.33
CA LYS A 97 9.22 -4.77 -11.90
C LYS A 97 7.96 -4.31 -12.62
N SER A 98 7.08 -3.66 -11.88
CA SER A 98 5.86 -3.03 -12.39
C SER A 98 5.99 -1.51 -12.37
N GLU A 99 5.38 -0.84 -13.34
CA GLU A 99 5.26 0.63 -13.32
C GLU A 99 4.27 1.04 -12.22
N MET A 100 4.60 2.09 -11.47
CA MET A 100 3.80 2.60 -10.38
C MET A 100 2.72 3.56 -10.90
N CYS A 101 1.47 3.36 -10.48
CA CYS A 101 0.37 4.25 -10.79
C CYS A 101 0.56 5.59 -10.08
N ALA A 102 0.60 6.68 -10.84
CA ALA A 102 0.78 8.02 -10.27
C ALA A 102 -0.38 8.49 -9.36
N VAL A 103 -1.55 7.86 -9.43
CA VAL A 103 -2.70 8.20 -8.59
C VAL A 103 -2.67 7.44 -7.26
N THR A 104 -2.38 6.15 -7.31
CA THR A 104 -2.57 5.24 -6.15
C THR A 104 -1.27 4.69 -5.59
N GLY A 105 -0.16 4.76 -6.31
CA GLY A 105 1.09 4.09 -5.96
C GLY A 105 1.10 2.58 -6.27
N TYR A 106 0.00 2.03 -6.77
CA TYR A 106 -0.11 0.59 -7.02
C TYR A 106 0.43 0.24 -8.42
N PRO A 107 0.82 -1.02 -8.65
CA PRO A 107 1.22 -1.52 -9.96
C PRO A 107 0.16 -1.28 -11.05
N ILE A 108 0.60 -0.85 -12.23
CA ILE A 108 -0.27 -0.68 -13.40
C ILE A 108 -0.35 -2.01 -14.18
N PRO A 109 -1.53 -2.64 -14.31
CA PRO A 109 -1.71 -3.78 -15.22
C PRO A 109 -1.49 -3.37 -16.68
N THR A 110 -0.89 -4.25 -17.48
CA THR A 110 -0.50 -3.94 -18.87
C THR A 110 -1.65 -3.40 -19.74
N HIS A 111 -2.87 -3.89 -19.52
CA HIS A 111 -4.05 -3.49 -20.30
C HIS A 111 -4.81 -2.28 -19.72
N GLU A 112 -4.41 -1.78 -18.56
CA GLU A 112 -5.03 -0.64 -17.89
C GLU A 112 -4.16 0.62 -17.93
N ARG A 113 -3.01 0.57 -18.60
CA ARG A 113 -2.09 1.71 -18.63
C ARG A 113 -2.67 2.89 -19.41
N THR A 114 -2.67 4.05 -18.77
CA THR A 114 -2.86 5.36 -19.41
C THR A 114 -1.71 6.31 -19.05
N GLN A 115 -1.63 7.45 -19.72
CA GLN A 115 -0.63 8.47 -19.42
C GLN A 115 -1.18 9.89 -19.59
N SER A 116 -0.57 10.85 -18.88
CA SER A 116 -0.86 12.28 -19.02
C SER A 116 -0.65 12.79 -20.45
N HIS A 117 -1.44 13.80 -20.83
CA HIS A 117 -1.16 14.63 -21.99
C HIS A 117 -0.26 15.81 -21.56
N GLY A 118 0.95 15.92 -22.12
CA GLY A 118 1.90 17.00 -21.83
C GLY A 118 3.37 16.58 -21.94
N ASP A 119 4.28 17.50 -21.61
CA ASP A 119 5.74 17.29 -21.74
C ASP A 119 6.29 16.26 -20.74
N VAL A 120 5.68 16.16 -19.56
CA VAL A 120 6.01 15.15 -18.54
C VAL A 120 5.03 14.00 -18.65
N SER A 121 5.53 12.83 -19.07
CA SER A 121 4.75 11.61 -19.15
C SER A 121 4.59 11.00 -17.75
N VAL A 122 3.34 10.95 -17.28
CA VAL A 122 2.95 10.40 -15.98
C VAL A 122 2.00 9.25 -16.26
N ALA A 123 2.38 8.03 -15.87
CA ALA A 123 1.58 6.84 -16.08
C ALA A 123 0.66 6.53 -14.90
N ALA A 124 -0.52 6.00 -15.19
CA ALA A 124 -1.47 5.58 -14.18
C ALA A 124 -2.34 4.43 -14.68
N ARG A 125 -3.05 3.77 -13.75
CA ARG A 125 -4.19 2.92 -14.09
C ARG A 125 -5.31 3.80 -14.63
N LYS A 126 -5.90 3.38 -15.74
CA LYS A 126 -6.91 4.14 -16.48
C LYS A 126 -8.11 4.49 -15.61
N HIS A 127 -8.63 3.52 -14.85
CA HIS A 127 -9.77 3.75 -13.97
C HIS A 127 -9.47 4.80 -12.89
N ASP A 128 -8.31 4.69 -12.23
CA ASP A 128 -7.87 5.65 -11.20
C ASP A 128 -7.65 7.05 -11.80
N TRP A 129 -7.03 7.12 -12.98
CA TRP A 129 -6.78 8.36 -13.70
C TRP A 129 -8.08 9.06 -14.11
N ASP A 130 -9.00 8.33 -14.74
CA ASP A 130 -10.28 8.86 -15.19
C ASP A 130 -11.10 9.36 -13.98
N THR A 131 -11.09 8.62 -12.88
CA THR A 131 -11.74 9.03 -11.62
C THR A 131 -11.11 10.30 -11.02
N TRP A 132 -9.78 10.40 -11.05
CA TRP A 132 -9.06 11.58 -10.58
C TRP A 132 -9.36 12.81 -11.44
N VAL A 133 -9.20 12.70 -12.77
CA VAL A 133 -9.43 13.80 -13.70
C VAL A 133 -10.87 14.27 -13.62
N LEU A 134 -11.85 13.37 -13.54
CA LEU A 134 -13.26 13.74 -13.35
C LEU A 134 -13.50 14.63 -12.11
N ARG A 135 -12.69 14.47 -11.06
CA ARG A 135 -12.84 15.18 -9.79
C ARG A 135 -12.02 16.47 -9.71
N PHE A 136 -10.88 16.52 -10.37
CA PHE A 136 -9.87 17.57 -10.16
C PHE A 136 -9.46 18.31 -11.44
N ASP A 137 -9.86 17.85 -12.63
CA ASP A 137 -9.51 18.42 -13.95
C ASP A 137 -8.00 18.67 -14.16
N ALA A 138 -7.15 17.92 -13.45
CA ALA A 138 -5.71 18.13 -13.41
C ALA A 138 -4.94 16.82 -13.26
N CYS A 139 -3.69 16.81 -13.72
CA CYS A 139 -2.75 15.72 -13.51
C CYS A 139 -2.39 15.61 -12.00
N PRO A 140 -2.38 14.39 -11.40
CA PRO A 140 -2.06 14.19 -9.98
C PRO A 140 -0.64 14.59 -9.60
N VAL A 141 0.29 14.62 -10.57
CA VAL A 141 1.71 14.89 -10.32
C VAL A 141 2.11 16.30 -10.76
N THR A 142 1.72 16.71 -11.97
CA THR A 142 2.17 17.99 -12.54
C THR A 142 1.17 19.11 -12.31
N HIS A 143 -0.05 18.81 -11.86
CA HIS A 143 -1.17 19.73 -11.77
C HIS A 143 -1.55 20.42 -13.08
N ALA A 144 -0.99 19.98 -14.22
CA ALA A 144 -1.36 20.48 -15.53
C ALA A 144 -2.82 20.08 -15.84
N PRO A 145 -3.60 20.95 -16.53
CA PRO A 145 -4.97 20.63 -16.91
C PRO A 145 -5.06 19.32 -17.69
N GLN A 146 -6.05 18.48 -17.36
CA GLN A 146 -6.34 17.23 -18.07
C GLN A 146 -7.84 17.13 -18.34
N SER A 147 -8.21 16.49 -19.45
CA SER A 147 -9.60 16.19 -19.78
C SER A 147 -9.77 14.70 -20.04
N MET A 148 -10.98 14.17 -19.80
CA MET A 148 -11.27 12.78 -20.12
C MET A 148 -11.22 12.58 -21.63
N ALA A 149 -10.40 11.64 -22.08
CA ALA A 149 -10.39 11.18 -23.46
C ALA A 149 -11.63 10.31 -23.70
N TYR A 150 -12.80 10.92 -23.89
CA TYR A 150 -13.93 10.22 -24.49
C TYR A 150 -13.51 9.81 -25.90
N LYS A 151 -13.29 8.50 -26.12
CA LYS A 151 -13.06 7.97 -27.47
C LYS A 151 -14.35 8.19 -28.27
N THR A 152 -14.26 9.06 -29.28
CA THR A 152 -15.20 9.13 -30.41
C THR A 152 -15.17 7.85 -31.25
#